data_AF-W6QKD6-F1
#
_entry.id   AF-W6QKD6-F1
#
_cell.length_a   1.000
_cell.length_b   1.000
_cell.length_c   1.000
_cell.angle_alpha   90.00
_cell.angle_beta   90.00
_cell.angle_gamma   90.00
#
_symmetry.space_group_name_H-M   'P 1'
#
loop_
_entity.id
_entity.type
_entity.pdbx_description
1 polymer ?
#
loop_
_entity_poly.entity_id
_entity_poly.type
_entity_poly.pdbx_seq_one_letter_code
_entity_poly.pdbx_strand_id
1 'polypeptide(L)'
;MRQSLRRSCDACAKSKSSCDLRTPRCSRCVKRQVECAYANEPSTGPATSGWQNGTSTSALDGSGTLTNYRFGSLDPFDSYPQTRLPREHVQRLIYSFLHKIAFQYYPLDLNATSNPFLISWWPLALGDPALFHVSLQTACLDEELLAQKGFQTSELLMADSVALLRRKVEYMSLAVQDGTMNSVITLATIEVRHYSTLVCYCVRIRTNP
;
A
#
# COMPACT_ATOMS: atom_id res chain seq x y z
N MET A 1 0.04 21.42 -16.52
CA MET A 1 -1.28 21.33 -15.87
C MET A 1 -1.24 20.17 -14.88
N ARG A 2 -1.47 20.42 -13.59
CA ARG A 2 -1.52 19.34 -12.57
C ARG A 2 -2.77 18.51 -12.80
N GLN A 3 -2.63 17.26 -13.25
CA GLN A 3 -3.72 16.30 -13.24
C GLN A 3 -4.08 16.04 -11.77
N SER A 4 -5.14 16.67 -11.27
CA SER A 4 -5.71 16.29 -9.99
C SER A 4 -6.14 14.83 -10.10
N LEU A 5 -5.60 13.94 -9.26
CA LEU A 5 -6.04 12.54 -9.16
C LEU A 5 -7.54 12.54 -8.83
N ARG A 6 -8.39 12.42 -9.86
CA ARG A 6 -9.84 12.42 -9.71
C ARG A 6 -10.23 11.11 -9.06
N ARG A 7 -10.85 11.20 -7.88
CA ARG A 7 -11.30 10.02 -7.13
C ARG A 7 -12.49 9.33 -7.76
N SER A 8 -13.47 10.09 -8.23
CA SER A 8 -14.66 9.53 -8.86
C SER A 8 -14.34 8.90 -10.21
N CYS A 9 -14.99 7.77 -10.54
CA CYS A 9 -14.98 7.24 -11.90
C CYS A 9 -15.57 8.25 -12.89
N ASP A 10 -15.23 8.12 -14.18
CA ASP A 10 -15.59 9.06 -15.23
C ASP A 10 -17.10 9.20 -15.39
N ALA A 11 -17.86 8.10 -15.27
CA ALA A 11 -19.31 8.14 -15.33
C ALA A 11 -19.95 8.91 -14.16
N CYS A 12 -19.42 8.73 -12.94
CA CYS A 12 -19.86 9.48 -11.77
C CYS A 12 -19.45 10.96 -11.87
N ALA A 13 -18.24 11.24 -12.36
CA ALA A 13 -17.74 12.60 -12.58
C ALA A 13 -18.60 13.35 -13.62
N LYS A 14 -18.86 12.71 -14.77
CA LYS A 14 -19.73 13.25 -15.84
C LYS A 14 -21.14 13.52 -15.33
N SER A 15 -21.67 12.65 -14.48
CA SER A 15 -23.00 12.81 -13.87
C SER A 15 -23.02 13.69 -12.61
N LYS A 16 -21.90 14.31 -12.23
CA LYS A 16 -21.73 15.13 -11.01
C LYS A 16 -22.25 14.44 -9.75
N SER A 17 -22.00 13.14 -9.66
CA SER A 17 -22.62 12.27 -8.67
C SER A 17 -21.56 11.58 -7.81
N SER A 18 -21.84 11.36 -6.52
CA SER A 18 -20.89 10.71 -5.61
C SER A 18 -20.59 9.27 -6.03
N CYS A 19 -19.30 8.91 -6.03
CA CYS A 19 -18.79 7.58 -6.37
C CYS A 19 -18.40 6.85 -5.08
N ASP A 20 -18.80 5.58 -4.95
CA ASP A 20 -18.48 4.74 -3.79
C ASP A 20 -17.12 4.02 -3.90
N LEU A 21 -16.35 4.30 -4.97
CA LEU A 21 -14.97 3.84 -5.18
C LEU A 21 -14.75 2.32 -5.12
N ARG A 22 -15.81 1.52 -5.20
CA ARG A 22 -15.68 0.08 -5.28
C ARG A 22 -15.01 -0.28 -6.60
N THR A 23 -14.04 -1.17 -6.52
CA THR A 23 -13.37 -1.81 -7.66
C THR A 23 -13.90 -3.24 -7.80
N PRO A 24 -14.05 -3.78 -9.03
CA PRO A 24 -13.72 -3.18 -10.32
C PRO A 24 -14.78 -2.16 -10.83
N ARG A 25 -16.01 -2.16 -10.30
CA ARG A 25 -17.07 -1.21 -10.68
C ARG A 25 -17.76 -0.63 -9.45
N CYS A 26 -18.08 0.65 -9.50
CA CYS A 26 -18.82 1.35 -8.45
C CYS A 26 -20.31 0.92 -8.45
N SER A 27 -20.98 0.94 -7.30
CA SER A 27 -22.37 0.43 -7.18
C SER A 27 -23.35 1.18 -8.10
N ARG A 28 -23.10 2.46 -8.36
CA ARG A 28 -23.92 3.27 -9.28
C ARG A 28 -23.74 2.86 -10.73
N CYS A 29 -22.50 2.62 -11.16
CA CYS A 29 -22.22 2.19 -12.52
C CYS A 29 -22.73 0.77 -12.78
N VAL A 30 -22.70 -0.11 -11.77
CA VAL A 30 -23.35 -1.43 -11.84
C VAL A 30 -24.86 -1.28 -12.02
N LYS A 31 -25.53 -0.48 -11.17
CA LYS A 31 -26.98 -0.25 -11.27
C LYS A 31 -27.39 0.38 -12.60
N ARG A 32 -26.58 1.30 -13.12
CA ARG A 32 -26.84 1.99 -14.40
C ARG A 32 -26.38 1.20 -15.63
N GLN A 33 -25.69 0.07 -15.43
CA GLN A 33 -25.06 -0.71 -16.49
C GLN A 33 -24.17 0.13 -17.43
N VAL A 34 -23.47 1.12 -16.87
CA VAL A 34 -22.53 1.99 -17.62
C VAL A 34 -21.08 1.62 -17.34
N GLU A 35 -20.21 1.91 -18.30
CA GLU A 35 -18.78 1.74 -18.17
C GLU A 35 -18.24 2.56 -16.99
N CYS A 36 -17.43 1.91 -16.14
CA CYS A 36 -16.89 2.49 -14.93
C CYS A 36 -15.37 2.58 -15.05
N ALA A 37 -14.88 3.54 -15.84
CA ALA A 37 -13.46 3.82 -15.94
C ALA A 37 -13.04 4.82 -14.85
N TYR A 38 -11.93 4.55 -14.17
CA TYR A 38 -11.29 5.53 -13.30
C TYR A 38 -10.14 6.17 -14.09
N ALA A 39 -10.05 7.51 -14.07
CA ALA A 39 -9.11 8.28 -14.88
C ALA A 39 -7.60 8.00 -14.63
N ASN A 40 -7.27 7.12 -13.69
CA ASN A 40 -5.91 6.71 -13.38
C ASN A 40 -5.51 5.39 -14.04
N GLU A 41 -6.37 4.76 -14.84
CA GLU A 41 -5.90 3.66 -15.67
C GLU A 41 -4.93 4.22 -16.72
N PRO A 42 -3.67 3.76 -16.77
CA PRO A 42 -2.74 4.19 -17.80
C PRO A 42 -3.37 3.85 -19.15
N SER A 43 -3.72 4.88 -19.91
CA SER A 43 -4.33 4.72 -21.22
C SER A 43 -3.32 4.03 -22.14
N THR A 44 -3.51 2.72 -22.36
CA THR A 44 -2.84 2.01 -23.44
C THR A 44 -3.38 2.56 -24.75
N GLY A 45 -2.65 3.51 -25.35
CA GLY A 45 -2.98 4.04 -26.68
C GLY A 45 -2.92 2.93 -27.75
N PRO A 46 -3.63 3.08 -28.87
CA PRO A 46 -3.81 2.01 -29.84
C PRO A 46 -2.53 1.76 -30.65
N ALA A 47 -2.30 0.48 -30.94
CA ALA A 47 -1.19 -0.06 -31.70
C ALA A 47 -1.06 0.55 -33.11
N THR A 48 0.15 0.96 -33.47
CA THR A 48 0.56 1.11 -34.87
C THR A 48 1.45 -0.05 -35.28
N SER A 49 0.87 -0.90 -36.13
CA SER A 49 1.50 -1.96 -36.90
C SER A 49 2.57 -1.42 -37.84
N GLY A 50 3.75 -2.07 -37.88
CA GLY A 50 4.65 -1.88 -39.01
C GLY A 50 6.01 -2.59 -38.98
N TRP A 51 6.06 -3.70 -39.73
CA TRP A 51 7.18 -4.21 -40.55
C TRP A 51 8.20 -5.19 -39.96
N GLN A 52 8.30 -6.31 -40.70
CA GLN A 52 9.04 -7.54 -40.47
C GLN A 52 10.51 -7.46 -40.92
N ASN A 53 11.31 -8.36 -40.33
CA ASN A 53 12.23 -9.35 -40.94
C ASN A 53 13.67 -9.29 -40.41
N GLY A 54 14.19 -10.49 -40.06
CA GLY A 54 15.62 -10.72 -39.92
C GLY A 54 15.99 -11.79 -38.90
N THR A 55 15.94 -13.05 -39.32
CA THR A 55 16.56 -14.20 -38.66
C THR A 55 18.06 -13.97 -38.45
N SER A 56 18.58 -14.12 -37.22
CA SER A 56 19.89 -14.74 -36.92
C SER A 56 20.21 -14.74 -35.41
N THR A 57 20.75 -15.87 -34.98
CA THR A 57 21.24 -16.29 -33.67
C THR A 57 22.28 -15.37 -33.00
N SER A 58 22.07 -15.06 -31.72
CA SER A 58 22.99 -15.32 -30.59
C SER A 58 22.92 -14.25 -29.49
N ALA A 59 22.68 -14.72 -28.27
CA ALA A 59 23.12 -14.23 -26.96
C ALA A 59 22.81 -12.79 -26.51
N LEU A 60 22.37 -12.72 -25.25
CA LEU A 60 22.22 -11.58 -24.33
C LEU A 60 20.91 -10.78 -24.43
N ASP A 61 20.12 -10.91 -23.36
CA ASP A 61 19.57 -9.80 -22.54
C ASP A 61 18.05 -9.84 -22.28
N GLY A 62 17.71 -9.56 -21.02
CA GLY A 62 16.47 -8.89 -20.61
C GLY A 62 15.13 -9.61 -20.83
N SER A 63 14.80 -10.60 -20.00
CA SER A 63 13.38 -10.89 -19.69
C SER A 63 13.25 -11.41 -18.27
N GLY A 64 13.32 -10.47 -17.32
CA GLY A 64 13.07 -10.70 -15.91
C GLY A 64 11.59 -10.99 -15.66
N THR A 65 11.18 -12.23 -15.89
CA THR A 65 9.91 -12.77 -15.42
C THR A 65 9.96 -12.86 -13.90
N LEU A 66 9.47 -11.81 -13.24
CA LEU A 66 9.36 -11.64 -11.78
C LEU A 66 8.42 -12.67 -11.09
N THR A 67 8.08 -13.77 -11.75
CA THR A 67 7.12 -14.76 -11.26
C THR A 67 7.75 -15.90 -10.45
N ASN A 68 9.09 -15.89 -10.25
CA ASN A 68 9.80 -16.98 -9.57
C ASN A 68 10.66 -16.54 -8.38
N TYR A 69 10.27 -15.47 -7.67
CA TYR A 69 10.71 -15.28 -6.29
C TYR A 69 10.06 -16.37 -5.42
N ARG A 70 10.72 -17.53 -5.33
CA ARG A 70 10.58 -18.40 -4.16
C ARG A 70 10.74 -17.51 -2.93
N PHE A 71 10.00 -17.81 -1.86
CA PHE A 71 10.00 -17.17 -0.52
C PHE A 71 11.39 -17.05 0.17
N GLY A 72 12.50 -17.18 -0.55
CA GLY A 72 13.83 -16.82 -0.11
C GLY A 72 13.97 -15.31 -0.05
N SER A 73 13.73 -14.78 1.16
CA SER A 73 14.32 -13.56 1.66
C SER A 73 14.18 -12.31 0.79
N LEU A 74 13.07 -11.58 0.94
CA LEU A 74 12.88 -10.25 0.32
C LEU A 74 14.02 -9.26 0.63
N ASP A 75 14.70 -9.42 1.76
CA ASP A 75 15.92 -8.71 2.10
C ASP A 75 16.94 -9.70 2.69
N PRO A 76 17.98 -10.10 1.95
CA PRO A 76 19.00 -11.05 2.41
C PRO A 76 19.90 -10.50 3.53
N PHE A 77 19.88 -9.20 3.82
CA PHE A 77 20.77 -8.58 4.81
C PHE A 77 20.06 -8.11 6.08
N ASP A 78 18.74 -8.31 6.17
CA ASP A 78 17.91 -7.86 7.30
C ASP A 78 18.14 -6.37 7.61
N SER A 79 18.17 -5.55 6.57
CA SER A 79 18.40 -4.10 6.59
C SER A 79 17.23 -3.31 7.19
N TYR A 80 16.16 -3.99 7.57
CA TYR A 80 14.97 -3.41 8.18
C TYR A 80 15.08 -3.34 9.72
N PRO A 81 14.30 -2.48 10.39
CA PRO A 81 14.31 -2.37 11.84
C PRO A 81 14.02 -3.70 12.56
N GLN A 82 14.77 -3.95 13.64
CA GLN A 82 14.64 -5.19 14.43
C GLN A 82 13.23 -5.33 15.03
N THR A 83 12.73 -6.56 15.06
CA THR A 83 11.43 -6.91 15.64
C THR A 83 11.54 -8.16 16.52
N ARG A 84 10.55 -8.39 17.38
CA ARG A 84 10.46 -9.61 18.19
C ARG A 84 9.90 -10.82 17.44
N LEU A 85 9.53 -10.66 16.17
CA LEU A 85 8.94 -11.72 15.37
C LEU A 85 10.03 -12.54 14.67
N PRO A 86 9.77 -13.84 14.39
CA PRO A 86 10.64 -14.65 13.55
C PRO A 86 10.84 -14.01 12.17
N ARG A 87 12.06 -14.12 11.63
CA ARG A 87 12.45 -13.54 10.34
C ARG A 87 11.48 -13.87 9.20
N GLU A 88 11.12 -15.14 9.08
CA GLU A 88 10.15 -15.62 8.08
C GLU A 88 8.79 -14.93 8.20
N HIS A 89 8.36 -14.63 9.42
CA HIS A 89 7.11 -13.95 9.70
C HIS A 89 7.21 -12.49 9.27
N VAL A 90 8.30 -11.81 9.64
CA VAL A 90 8.54 -10.43 9.21
C VAL A 90 8.54 -10.34 7.69
N GLN A 91 9.30 -11.19 7.00
CA GLN A 91 9.38 -11.17 5.53
C GLN A 91 8.03 -11.42 4.87
N ARG A 92 7.21 -12.34 5.39
CA ARG A 92 5.83 -12.52 4.91
C ARG A 92 4.96 -11.27 5.11
N LEU A 93 5.05 -10.61 6.26
CA LEU A 93 4.31 -9.37 6.52
C LEU A 93 4.78 -8.22 5.64
N ILE A 94 6.10 -8.10 5.38
CA ILE A 94 6.65 -7.15 4.41
C ILE A 94 6.06 -7.42 3.03
N TYR A 95 6.07 -8.68 2.58
CA TYR A 95 5.50 -9.05 1.30
C TYR A 95 4.02 -8.65 1.20
N SER A 96 3.23 -9.01 2.22
CA SER A 96 1.81 -8.69 2.32
C SER A 96 1.58 -7.18 2.31
N PHE A 97 2.39 -6.42 3.05
CA PHE A 97 2.30 -4.96 3.06
C PHE A 97 2.50 -4.36 1.65
N LEU A 98 3.58 -4.77 0.98
CA LEU A 98 3.97 -4.23 -0.32
C LEU A 98 3.03 -4.66 -1.46
N HIS A 99 2.55 -5.91 -1.45
CA HIS A 99 1.82 -6.48 -2.58
C HIS A 99 0.30 -6.52 -2.40
N LYS A 100 -0.20 -6.30 -1.17
CA LYS A 100 -1.63 -6.30 -0.87
C LYS A 100 -2.06 -4.99 -0.24
N ILE A 101 -1.49 -4.66 0.91
CA ILE A 101 -1.96 -3.53 1.72
C ILE A 101 -1.76 -2.20 0.99
N ALA A 102 -0.58 -1.94 0.43
CA ALA A 102 -0.27 -0.71 -0.31
C ALA A 102 -1.30 -0.40 -1.42
N PHE A 103 -1.74 -1.43 -2.14
CA PHE A 103 -2.71 -1.31 -3.22
C PHE A 103 -4.16 -1.21 -2.73
N GLN A 104 -4.49 -1.79 -1.57
CA GLN A 104 -5.82 -1.60 -0.97
C GLN A 104 -6.05 -0.16 -0.48
N TYR A 105 -5.01 0.53 0.00
CA TYR A 105 -5.12 1.93 0.41
C TYR A 105 -5.11 2.91 -0.77
N TYR A 106 -4.47 2.55 -1.89
CA TYR A 106 -4.46 3.32 -3.12
C TYR A 106 -5.00 2.50 -4.31
N PRO A 107 -6.29 2.12 -4.30
CA PRO A 107 -6.86 1.20 -5.29
C PRO A 107 -6.94 1.79 -6.71
N LEU A 108 -6.71 3.09 -6.85
CA LEU A 108 -6.68 3.80 -8.13
C LEU A 108 -5.26 3.90 -8.71
N ASP A 109 -4.23 3.52 -7.97
CA ASP A 109 -2.84 3.55 -8.43
C ASP A 109 -2.20 2.18 -8.20
N LEU A 110 -2.41 1.30 -9.18
CA LEU A 110 -1.89 -0.07 -9.19
C LEU A 110 -0.46 -0.16 -9.71
N ASN A 111 0.13 0.96 -10.14
CA ASN A 111 1.50 0.96 -10.62
C ASN A 111 2.47 1.07 -9.44
N ALA A 112 3.32 0.05 -9.29
CA ALA A 112 4.28 -0.02 -8.19
C ALA A 112 5.29 1.15 -8.18
N THR A 113 5.53 1.78 -9.33
CA THR A 113 6.47 2.90 -9.49
C THR A 113 5.87 4.27 -9.17
N SER A 114 4.55 4.37 -9.00
CA SER A 114 3.86 5.61 -8.63
C SER A 114 3.12 5.51 -7.30
N ASN A 115 2.83 4.29 -6.83
CA ASN A 115 2.07 4.07 -5.61
C ASN A 115 2.78 4.69 -4.39
N PRO A 116 2.16 5.65 -3.68
CA PRO A 116 2.82 6.42 -2.62
C PRO A 116 3.20 5.58 -1.39
N PHE A 117 2.55 4.44 -1.17
CA PHE A 117 2.96 3.52 -0.11
C PHE A 117 4.29 2.83 -0.43
N LEU A 118 4.56 2.58 -1.72
CA LEU A 118 5.79 1.93 -2.15
C LEU A 118 6.93 2.93 -2.33
N ILE A 119 6.66 4.08 -2.96
CA ILE A 119 7.72 5.05 -3.30
C ILE A 119 8.05 6.04 -2.18
N SER A 120 7.18 6.23 -1.20
CA SER A 120 7.38 7.22 -0.13
C SER A 120 7.22 6.64 1.27
N TRP A 121 6.11 5.94 1.55
CA TRP A 121 5.87 5.39 2.87
C TRP A 121 6.88 4.30 3.25
N TRP A 122 7.10 3.32 2.38
CA TRP A 122 7.95 2.18 2.68
C TRP A 122 9.42 2.56 2.93
N PRO A 123 10.07 3.41 2.09
CA PRO A 123 11.40 3.92 2.40
C PRO A 123 11.48 4.65 3.75
N LEU A 124 10.45 5.45 4.07
CA LEU A 124 10.35 6.11 5.37
C LEU A 124 10.22 5.11 6.53
N ALA A 125 9.43 4.04 6.33
CA ALA A 125 9.26 2.98 7.32
C ALA A 125 10.57 2.23 7.59
N LEU A 126 11.38 1.96 6.57
CA LEU A 126 12.70 1.33 6.77
C LEU A 126 13.64 2.20 7.63
N GLY A 127 13.51 3.52 7.57
CA GLY A 127 14.28 4.46 8.40
C GLY A 127 13.68 4.78 9.76
N ASP A 128 12.45 4.36 10.05
CA ASP A 128 11.73 4.69 11.27
C ASP A 128 11.16 3.42 11.93
N PRO A 129 11.75 2.97 13.06
CA PRO A 129 11.31 1.74 13.71
C PRO A 129 9.84 1.75 14.14
N ALA A 130 9.28 2.89 14.58
CA ALA A 130 7.89 2.95 14.98
C ALA A 130 6.98 2.75 13.76
N LEU A 131 7.27 3.45 12.66
CA LEU A 131 6.51 3.35 11.43
C LEU A 131 6.62 1.96 10.80
N PHE A 132 7.79 1.33 10.90
CA PHE A 132 8.00 -0.04 10.47
C PHE A 132 7.07 -1.01 11.20
N HIS A 133 7.06 -0.97 12.53
CA HIS A 133 6.21 -1.85 13.34
C HIS A 133 4.72 -1.64 13.03
N VAL A 134 4.28 -0.40 12.86
CA VAL A 134 2.89 -0.08 12.49
C VAL A 134 2.53 -0.57 11.08
N SER A 135 3.49 -0.51 10.15
CA SER A 135 3.31 -1.03 8.79
C SER A 135 3.15 -2.56 8.80
N LEU A 136 3.99 -3.28 9.56
CA LEU A 136 3.84 -4.72 9.78
C LEU A 136 2.54 -5.06 10.50
N GLN A 137 2.16 -4.29 11.52
CA GLN A 137 0.91 -4.48 12.26
C GLN A 137 -0.29 -4.41 11.32
N THR A 138 -0.28 -3.47 10.37
CA THR A 138 -1.37 -3.31 9.40
C THR A 138 -1.54 -4.55 8.52
N ALA A 139 -0.44 -5.14 8.04
CA ALA A 139 -0.47 -6.39 7.29
C ALA A 139 -0.87 -7.58 8.16
N CYS A 140 -0.39 -7.62 9.39
CA CYS A 140 -0.68 -8.68 10.34
C CYS A 140 -2.16 -8.71 10.73
N LEU A 141 -2.77 -7.55 10.98
CA LEU A 141 -4.19 -7.43 11.26
C LEU A 141 -5.07 -7.94 10.11
N ASP A 142 -4.67 -7.67 8.87
CA ASP A 142 -5.39 -8.18 7.69
C ASP A 142 -5.31 -9.71 7.61
N GLU A 143 -4.14 -10.30 7.87
CA GLU A 143 -3.98 -11.76 7.95
C GLU A 143 -4.78 -12.37 9.10
N GLU A 144 -4.70 -11.80 10.31
CA GLU A 144 -5.38 -12.28 11.53
C GLU A 144 -6.91 -12.17 11.42
N LEU A 145 -7.42 -11.07 10.84
CA LEU A 145 -8.86 -10.87 10.59
C LEU A 145 -9.40 -11.91 9.60
N LEU A 146 -8.65 -12.21 8.54
CA LEU A 146 -9.04 -13.24 7.56
C LEU A 146 -8.94 -14.64 8.15
N ALA A 147 -7.93 -14.91 8.98
CA ALA A 147 -7.75 -16.21 9.62
C ALA A 147 -8.74 -16.46 10.77
N GLN A 148 -9.39 -15.41 11.30
CA GLN A 148 -10.22 -15.47 12.50
C GLN A 148 -9.49 -16.07 13.71
N LYS A 149 -8.17 -15.82 13.80
CA LYS A 149 -7.27 -16.42 14.80
C LYS A 149 -6.73 -15.37 15.77
N GLY A 150 -7.60 -14.67 16.49
CA GLY A 150 -7.19 -13.66 17.50
C GLY A 150 -6.26 -12.58 16.95
N PHE A 151 -5.72 -11.73 17.84
CA PHE A 151 -4.90 -10.57 17.45
C PHE A 151 -3.54 -10.51 18.16
N GLN A 152 -3.01 -11.64 18.60
CA GLN A 152 -1.84 -11.69 19.48
C GLN A 152 -0.58 -11.08 18.83
N THR A 153 -0.36 -11.32 17.54
CA THR A 153 0.84 -10.85 16.85
C THR A 153 0.71 -9.36 16.53
N SER A 154 -0.48 -8.91 16.12
CA SER A 154 -0.72 -7.48 15.89
C SER A 154 -0.71 -6.67 17.17
N GLU A 155 -1.20 -7.20 18.30
CA GLU A 155 -1.10 -6.57 19.62
C GLU A 155 0.37 -6.43 20.07
N LEU A 156 1.21 -7.43 19.79
CA LEU A 156 2.65 -7.36 20.07
C LEU A 156 3.32 -6.21 19.29
N LEU A 157 3.06 -6.12 17.98
CA LEU A 157 3.57 -5.06 17.11
C LEU A 157 3.03 -3.67 17.52
N MET A 158 1.77 -3.62 17.97
CA MET A 158 1.18 -2.41 18.53
C MET A 158 1.92 -1.96 19.78
N ALA A 159 2.14 -2.87 20.74
CA ALA A 159 2.83 -2.54 21.97
C ALA A 159 4.25 -2.02 21.71
N ASP A 160 4.98 -2.65 20.77
CA ASP A 160 6.32 -2.21 20.37
C ASP A 160 6.30 -0.81 19.73
N SER A 161 5.39 -0.58 18.79
CA SER A 161 5.27 0.73 18.15
C SER A 161 4.91 1.84 19.15
N VAL A 162 3.98 1.59 20.08
CA VAL A 162 3.61 2.55 21.13
C VAL A 162 4.78 2.82 22.08
N ALA A 163 5.56 1.79 22.46
CA ALA A 163 6.74 1.96 23.30
C ALA A 163 7.80 2.84 22.62
N LEU A 164 8.03 2.64 21.31
CA LEU A 164 8.92 3.47 20.51
C LEU A 164 8.39 4.92 20.42
N LEU A 165 7.09 5.09 20.15
CA LEU A 165 6.47 6.41 20.02
C LEU A 165 6.53 7.22 21.31
N ARG A 166 6.30 6.59 22.48
CA ARG A 166 6.43 7.26 23.78
C ARG A 166 7.79 7.94 23.93
N ARG A 167 8.87 7.26 23.54
CA ARG A 167 10.23 7.82 23.56
C ARG A 167 10.41 8.94 22.53
N LYS A 168 9.79 8.83 21.34
CA LYS A 168 9.88 9.87 20.30
C LYS A 168 9.16 11.16 20.71
N VAL A 169 7.98 11.06 21.34
CA VAL A 169 7.18 12.25 21.68
C VAL A 169 7.75 13.07 22.83
N GLU A 170 8.67 12.51 23.62
CA GLU A 170 9.43 13.25 24.64
C GLU A 170 10.29 14.37 24.04
N TYR A 171 10.72 14.21 22.78
CA TYR A 171 11.57 15.18 22.08
C TYR A 171 10.80 15.83 20.94
N MET A 172 10.57 17.14 21.03
CA MET A 172 9.79 17.89 20.02
C MET A 172 10.30 17.69 18.58
N SER A 173 11.61 17.62 18.40
CA SER A 173 12.23 17.38 17.07
C SER A 173 11.91 16.01 16.49
N LEU A 174 11.72 14.99 17.31
CA LEU A 174 11.32 13.64 16.89
C LEU A 174 9.80 13.50 16.79
N ALA A 175 9.05 14.22 17.64
CA ALA A 175 7.59 14.21 17.68
C ALA A 175 6.96 14.66 16.35
N VAL A 176 7.57 15.66 15.71
CA VAL A 176 7.04 16.27 14.47
C VAL A 176 7.55 15.60 13.18
N GLN A 177 8.41 14.59 13.28
CA GLN A 177 8.88 13.84 12.10
C GLN A 177 7.74 13.10 11.44
N ASP A 178 7.78 13.02 10.10
CA ASP A 178 6.77 12.31 9.33
C ASP A 178 6.61 10.85 9.76
N GLY A 179 7.70 10.16 10.09
CA GLY A 179 7.65 8.79 10.60
C GLY A 179 6.81 8.66 11.88
N THR A 180 7.01 9.58 12.84
CA THR A 180 6.23 9.63 14.08
C THR A 180 4.76 9.93 13.81
N MET A 181 4.50 10.95 13.00
CA MET A 181 3.14 11.39 12.72
C MET A 181 2.35 10.34 11.95
N ASN A 182 2.97 9.70 10.95
CA ASN A 182 2.37 8.62 10.17
C ASN A 182 2.08 7.39 11.04
N SER A 183 2.98 7.07 11.98
CA SER A 183 2.77 5.99 12.95
C SER A 183 1.55 6.28 13.83
N VAL A 184 1.47 7.47 14.43
CA VAL A 184 0.36 7.87 15.32
C VAL A 184 -0.98 7.86 14.56
N ILE A 185 -1.03 8.46 13.37
CA ILE A 185 -2.25 8.49 12.55
C ILE A 185 -2.70 7.07 12.20
N THR A 186 -1.77 6.19 11.87
CA THR A 186 -2.11 4.81 11.49
C THR A 186 -2.58 3.99 12.69
N LEU A 187 -1.95 4.12 13.85
CA LEU A 187 -2.43 3.51 15.09
C LEU A 187 -3.82 3.99 15.48
N ALA A 188 -4.06 5.31 15.42
CA ALA A 188 -5.39 5.87 15.65
C ALA A 188 -6.42 5.30 14.65
N THR A 189 -6.01 5.08 13.40
CA THR A 189 -6.86 4.46 12.38
C THR A 189 -7.18 3.00 12.70
N ILE A 190 -6.19 2.23 13.16
CA ILE A 190 -6.35 0.84 13.57
C ILE A 190 -7.32 0.76 14.76
N GLU A 191 -7.16 1.61 15.77
CA GLU A 191 -8.00 1.60 16.96
C GLU A 191 -9.47 1.90 16.63
N VAL A 192 -9.72 2.89 15.75
CA VAL A 192 -11.08 3.22 15.29
C VAL A 192 -11.73 2.05 14.53
N ARG A 193 -10.95 1.19 13.86
CA ARG A 193 -11.48 0.00 13.16
C ARG A 193 -11.98 -1.08 14.11
N HIS A 194 -11.45 -1.17 15.33
CA HIS A 194 -11.96 -2.11 16.33
C HIS A 194 -13.42 -1.82 16.71
N TYR A 195 -13.91 -0.60 16.43
CA TYR A 195 -15.26 -0.12 16.72
C TYR A 195 -16.18 0.05 15.49
N SER A 196 -15.69 -0.15 14.24
CA SER A 196 -16.53 -0.08 13.03
C SER A 196 -15.91 -0.78 11.83
N THR A 197 -16.66 -1.71 11.24
CA THR A 197 -16.28 -2.63 10.14
C THR A 197 -16.05 -1.96 8.78
N LEU A 198 -15.63 -0.70 8.73
CA LEU A 198 -15.50 0.04 7.49
C LEU A 198 -14.42 1.14 7.64
N VAL A 199 -13.35 1.02 6.84
CA VAL A 199 -12.82 2.09 5.93
C VAL A 199 -11.33 2.51 6.06
N CYS A 200 -10.58 2.10 5.04
CA CYS A 200 -9.56 2.75 4.19
C CYS A 200 -9.19 4.27 4.23
N TYR A 201 -9.57 5.14 5.17
CA TYR A 201 -9.58 6.60 4.88
C TYR A 201 -8.57 7.53 5.58
N CYS A 202 -7.76 7.12 6.57
CA CYS A 202 -6.97 8.10 7.33
C CYS A 202 -5.54 8.38 6.83
N VAL A 203 -4.90 7.52 6.04
CA VAL A 203 -3.59 7.83 5.40
C VAL A 203 -3.76 8.69 4.12
N ARG A 204 -4.81 9.50 4.08
CA ARG A 204 -5.32 10.17 2.87
C ARG A 204 -5.07 11.68 2.86
N ILE A 205 -4.37 12.20 3.88
CA ILE A 205 -4.21 13.65 4.13
C ILE A 205 -2.77 14.16 3.99
N ARG A 206 -1.72 13.32 3.94
CA ARG A 206 -0.33 13.81 3.98
C ARG A 206 0.57 13.62 2.75
N THR A 207 0.10 12.95 1.70
CA THR A 207 0.91 12.71 0.48
C THR A 207 0.57 13.66 -0.67
N ASN A 208 0.46 14.96 -0.40
CA ASN A 208 0.49 15.99 -1.46
C ASN A 208 1.04 17.32 -0.89
N PRO A 209 2.16 17.86 -1.42
CA PRO A 209 2.50 19.26 -1.23
C PRO A 209 1.58 20.20 -2.04
#